data_AF-B0W168-F1
#
_entry.id   AF-B0W168-F1
#
_cell.length_a   1.000
_cell.length_b   1.000
_cell.length_c   1.000
_cell.angle_alpha   90.00
_cell.angle_beta   90.00
_cell.angle_gamma   90.00
#
_symmetry.space_group_name_H-M   'P 1'
#
loop_
_entity.id
_entity.type
_entity.pdbx_description
1 polymer ?
#
loop_
_entity_poly.entity_id
_entity_poly.type
_entity_poly.pdbx_seq_one_letter_code
_entity_poly.pdbx_strand_id
1 'polypeptide(L)'
;MALCGKGYFVGLLLVVAILEANACNGGFELIIESIENCGGPNQVVTIDPKSTASLTEDCKVNSKSTVKTSGFKTADMTVTISKNGLPVVNEQIDLCASMEDSKNNKDAAEIMTMFGVPDHCPVEATEIKTDESQEYSLEKYKQHLFLAEGKIQVDCKVVHDNYQRS
;
A
#
# COMPACT_ATOMS: atom_id res chain seq x y z
N MET A 1 60.21 -6.22 18.67
CA MET A 1 59.66 -5.27 17.69
C MET A 1 58.37 -5.88 17.15
N ALA A 2 57.23 -5.53 17.76
CA ALA A 2 55.92 -6.02 17.35
C ALA A 2 55.21 -4.89 16.59
N LEU A 3 55.35 -4.90 15.26
CA LEU A 3 54.54 -4.10 14.36
C LEU A 3 53.61 -5.07 13.63
N CYS A 4 52.50 -5.42 14.29
CA CYS A 4 51.44 -6.18 13.64
C CYS A 4 50.08 -5.63 14.10
N GLY A 5 49.26 -5.20 13.13
CA GLY A 5 47.81 -5.32 13.22
C GLY A 5 47.02 -4.23 13.92
N LYS A 6 47.27 -2.93 13.65
CA LYS A 6 46.33 -1.86 14.08
C LYS A 6 45.53 -1.20 12.94
N GLY A 7 45.91 -1.39 11.67
CA GLY A 7 45.28 -0.70 10.54
C GLY A 7 44.14 -1.45 9.83
N TYR A 8 44.10 -2.78 9.93
CA TYR A 8 43.16 -3.60 9.15
C TYR A 8 41.76 -3.75 9.79
N PHE A 9 41.64 -3.58 11.11
CA PHE A 9 40.38 -3.74 11.82
C PHE A 9 39.40 -2.57 11.62
N VAL A 10 39.91 -1.34 11.42
CA VAL A 10 39.07 -0.15 11.22
C VAL A 10 38.45 -0.16 9.81
N GLY A 11 39.20 -0.62 8.80
CA GLY A 11 38.68 -0.75 7.44
C GLY A 11 37.61 -1.84 7.29
N LEU A 12 37.72 -2.95 8.03
CA LEU A 12 36.74 -4.06 7.96
C LEU A 12 35.41 -3.69 8.64
N LEU A 13 35.44 -2.92 9.73
CA LEU A 13 34.23 -2.43 10.42
C LEU A 13 33.43 -1.41 9.58
N LEU A 14 34.11 -0.60 8.76
CA LEU A 14 33.48 0.37 7.85
C LEU A 14 32.80 -0.30 6.65
N VAL A 15 33.22 -1.50 6.25
CA VAL A 15 32.59 -2.27 5.14
C VAL A 15 31.40 -3.09 5.63
N VAL A 16 31.38 -3.54 6.89
CA VAL A 16 30.23 -4.26 7.48
C VAL A 16 29.06 -3.32 7.82
N ALA A 17 29.33 -2.03 8.06
CA ALA A 17 28.30 -1.04 8.35
C ALA A 17 27.48 -0.57 7.12
N ILE A 18 27.85 -0.98 5.90
CA ILE A 18 27.14 -0.62 4.65
C ILE A 18 26.17 -1.75 4.23
N LEU A 19 26.12 -2.85 4.99
CA LEU A 19 25.35 -4.06 4.65
C LEU A 19 23.94 -4.09 5.24
N GLU A 20 23.44 -2.99 5.82
CA GLU A 20 22.00 -2.86 6.04
C GLU A 20 21.39 -2.35 4.72
N ALA A 21 20.90 -3.31 3.92
CA ALA A 21 20.10 -3.06 2.73
C ALA A 21 18.81 -2.36 3.13
N ASN A 22 18.90 -1.05 3.32
CA ASN A 22 17.76 -0.19 3.54
C ASN A 22 17.08 0.01 2.18
N ALA A 23 15.83 -0.42 2.05
CA ALA A 23 15.07 -0.31 0.81
C ALA A 23 14.92 1.17 0.37
N CYS A 24 14.69 1.36 -0.93
CA CYS A 24 14.66 2.63 -1.67
C CYS A 24 15.60 3.75 -1.16
N ASN A 25 16.69 4.01 -1.88
CA ASN A 25 17.65 5.07 -1.55
C ASN A 25 18.35 4.89 -0.19
N GLY A 26 18.43 3.66 0.33
CA GLY A 26 19.25 3.36 1.50
C GLY A 26 18.69 3.85 2.83
N GLY A 27 17.38 4.12 2.95
CA GLY A 27 16.83 4.63 4.20
C GLY A 27 15.35 4.41 4.51
N PHE A 28 14.55 3.81 3.62
CA PHE A 28 13.11 3.66 3.85
C PHE A 28 12.68 2.20 3.79
N GLU A 29 11.91 1.76 4.77
CA GLU A 29 11.30 0.43 4.80
C GLU A 29 9.78 0.58 4.89
N LEU A 30 9.05 -0.27 4.15
CA LEU A 30 7.59 -0.36 4.24
C LEU A 30 7.23 -1.62 5.03
N ILE A 31 6.60 -1.45 6.18
CA ILE A 31 6.16 -2.54 7.05
C ILE A 31 4.64 -2.44 7.22
N ILE A 32 3.92 -3.50 6.85
CA ILE A 32 2.50 -3.63 7.18
C ILE A 32 2.38 -4.19 8.60
N GLU A 33 1.92 -3.36 9.55
CA GLU A 33 1.69 -3.82 10.93
C GLU A 33 0.47 -4.75 11.04
N SER A 34 -0.64 -4.38 10.40
CA SER A 34 -1.89 -5.15 10.44
C SER A 34 -2.83 -4.75 9.31
N ILE A 35 -3.70 -5.69 8.93
CA ILE A 35 -4.83 -5.47 8.03
C ILE A 35 -6.05 -6.14 8.68
N GLU A 36 -7.12 -5.38 8.86
CA GLU A 36 -8.33 -5.84 9.52
C GLU A 36 -9.58 -5.49 8.70
N ASN A 37 -10.56 -6.40 8.67
CA ASN A 37 -11.85 -6.14 8.03
C ASN A 37 -12.86 -5.69 9.10
N CYS A 38 -13.22 -4.41 9.07
CA CYS A 38 -14.06 -3.77 10.09
C CYS A 38 -15.57 -3.75 9.76
N GLY A 39 -15.97 -4.31 8.62
CA GLY A 39 -17.33 -4.17 8.07
C GLY A 39 -18.40 -5.10 8.67
N GLY A 40 -18.01 -6.05 9.52
CA GLY A 40 -18.95 -7.01 10.14
C GLY A 40 -19.56 -7.99 9.14
N PRO A 41 -20.73 -8.59 9.43
CA PRO A 41 -21.30 -9.68 8.62
C PRO A 41 -21.77 -9.26 7.22
N ASN A 42 -22.00 -7.96 6.99
CA ASN A 42 -22.52 -7.42 5.72
C ASN A 42 -21.42 -6.79 4.85
N GLN A 43 -20.15 -7.08 5.12
CA GLN A 43 -19.05 -6.58 4.31
C GLN A 43 -19.08 -7.15 2.88
N VAL A 44 -19.15 -6.27 1.89
CA VAL A 44 -19.11 -6.66 0.46
C VAL A 44 -17.73 -6.55 -0.17
N VAL A 45 -16.77 -5.97 0.54
CA VAL A 45 -15.36 -5.95 0.16
C VAL A 45 -14.57 -6.43 1.37
N THR A 46 -13.68 -7.40 1.15
CA THR A 46 -12.79 -7.94 2.18
C THR A 46 -11.39 -8.11 1.64
N ILE A 47 -10.40 -7.89 2.49
CA ILE A 47 -8.99 -8.07 2.17
C ILE A 47 -8.45 -9.21 3.05
N ASP A 48 -7.66 -10.12 2.48
CA ASP A 48 -6.97 -11.13 3.26
C ASP A 48 -5.99 -10.45 4.24
N PRO A 49 -6.13 -10.65 5.57
CA PRO A 49 -5.21 -10.08 6.56
C PRO A 49 -3.74 -10.49 6.36
N LYS A 50 -3.48 -11.54 5.58
CA LYS A 50 -2.14 -12.00 5.21
C LYS A 50 -1.55 -11.27 4.00
N SER A 51 -2.25 -10.26 3.47
CA SER A 51 -1.74 -9.45 2.37
C SER A 51 -0.48 -8.71 2.81
N THR A 52 0.52 -8.62 1.93
CA THR A 52 1.81 -8.00 2.21
C THR A 52 2.14 -6.95 1.16
N ALA A 53 2.93 -5.94 1.54
CA ALA A 53 3.58 -5.04 0.62
C ALA A 53 4.99 -4.77 1.14
N SER A 54 5.96 -4.76 0.23
CA SER A 54 7.36 -4.47 0.55
C SER A 54 7.92 -3.45 -0.43
N LEU A 55 8.85 -2.64 0.07
CA LEU A 55 9.61 -1.70 -0.74
C LEU A 55 10.92 -2.38 -1.16
N THR A 56 11.24 -2.34 -2.44
CA THR A 56 12.48 -2.87 -3.01
C THR A 56 13.59 -1.82 -3.00
N GLU A 57 14.83 -2.26 -3.21
CA GLU A 57 15.99 -1.37 -3.34
C GLU A 57 15.84 -0.39 -4.51
N ASP A 58 15.18 -0.82 -5.59
CA ASP A 58 14.89 -0.02 -6.80
C ASP A 58 13.73 0.98 -6.62
N CYS A 59 13.35 1.28 -5.38
CA CYS A 59 12.21 2.14 -5.07
C CYS A 59 10.90 1.68 -5.71
N LYS A 60 10.68 0.36 -5.75
CA LYS A 60 9.41 -0.21 -6.21
C LYS A 60 8.65 -0.84 -5.06
N VAL A 61 7.32 -0.79 -5.10
CA VAL A 61 6.48 -1.52 -4.16
C VAL A 61 6.01 -2.80 -4.82
N ASN A 62 6.27 -3.91 -4.15
CA ASN A 62 5.77 -5.22 -4.54
C ASN A 62 4.67 -5.58 -3.54
N SER A 63 3.46 -5.78 -4.04
CA SER A 63 2.30 -6.11 -3.21
C SER A 63 1.75 -7.48 -3.56
N LYS A 64 1.39 -8.23 -2.54
CA LYS A 64 0.66 -9.49 -2.66
C LYS A 64 -0.58 -9.38 -1.82
N SER A 65 -1.73 -9.23 -2.45
CA SER A 65 -3.01 -9.14 -1.77
C SER A 65 -4.04 -10.06 -2.38
N THR A 66 -5.01 -10.46 -1.56
CA THR A 66 -6.23 -11.11 -2.04
C THR A 66 -7.41 -10.29 -1.55
N VAL A 67 -8.12 -9.68 -2.50
CA VAL A 67 -9.32 -8.89 -2.24
C VAL A 67 -10.50 -9.67 -2.77
N LYS A 68 -11.56 -9.80 -1.97
CA LYS A 68 -12.81 -10.45 -2.38
C LYS A 68 -13.92 -9.44 -2.32
N THR A 69 -14.76 -9.44 -3.34
CA THR A 69 -15.98 -8.68 -3.36
C THR A 69 -17.19 -9.56 -3.66
N SER A 70 -18.30 -9.27 -2.98
CA SER A 70 -19.62 -9.87 -3.22
C SER A 70 -20.33 -9.24 -4.42
N GLY A 71 -19.71 -8.24 -5.06
CA GLY A 71 -20.29 -7.40 -6.10
C GLY A 71 -21.13 -6.26 -5.53
N PHE A 72 -21.20 -5.16 -6.28
CA PHE A 72 -22.00 -3.96 -5.98
C PHE A 72 -22.20 -3.15 -7.27
N LYS A 73 -23.28 -2.36 -7.34
CA LYS A 73 -23.53 -1.49 -8.50
C LYS A 73 -22.98 -0.10 -8.30
N THR A 74 -23.08 0.42 -7.08
CA THR A 74 -22.59 1.75 -6.71
C THR A 74 -21.98 1.68 -5.33
N ALA A 75 -20.91 2.44 -5.10
CA ALA A 75 -20.26 2.50 -3.79
C ALA A 75 -19.59 3.86 -3.54
N ASP A 76 -19.83 4.39 -2.35
CA ASP A 76 -19.16 5.56 -1.79
C ASP A 76 -18.14 5.10 -0.76
N MET A 77 -16.89 5.50 -0.92
CA MET A 77 -15.82 5.25 0.04
C MET A 77 -15.49 6.52 0.81
N THR A 78 -15.44 6.44 2.13
CA THR A 78 -14.79 7.45 2.97
C THR A 78 -13.42 6.91 3.37
N VAL A 79 -12.36 7.62 2.97
CA VAL A 79 -10.98 7.28 3.33
C VAL A 79 -10.50 8.27 4.38
N THR A 80 -10.07 7.76 5.52
CA THR A 80 -9.39 8.55 6.55
C THR A 80 -7.95 8.05 6.67
N ILE A 81 -6.99 8.92 6.37
CA ILE A 81 -5.57 8.63 6.57
C ILE A 81 -5.10 9.40 7.79
N SER A 82 -4.56 8.67 8.76
CA SER A 82 -3.98 9.22 9.96
C SER A 82 -2.48 8.95 10.01
N LYS A 83 -1.70 9.97 10.35
CA LYS A 83 -0.26 9.88 10.56
C LYS A 83 0.05 10.15 12.03
N ASN A 84 0.70 9.20 12.70
CA ASN A 84 1.02 9.29 14.13
C ASN A 84 -0.20 9.63 15.00
N GLY A 85 -1.38 9.09 14.65
CA GLY A 85 -2.64 9.33 15.32
C GLY A 85 -3.34 10.65 14.98
N LEU A 86 -2.76 11.48 14.11
CA LEU A 86 -3.37 12.72 13.63
C LEU A 86 -3.99 12.51 12.24
N PRO A 87 -5.28 12.82 12.04
CA PRO A 87 -5.88 12.73 10.71
C PRO A 87 -5.25 13.76 9.78
N VAL A 88 -4.69 13.28 8.67
CA VAL A 88 -4.05 14.11 7.62
C VAL A 88 -4.92 14.20 6.37
N VAL A 89 -5.71 13.17 6.08
CA VAL A 89 -6.65 13.13 4.96
C VAL A 89 -7.98 12.58 5.46
N ASN A 90 -9.08 13.22 5.05
CA ASN A 90 -10.43 12.70 5.23
C ASN A 90 -11.25 13.10 4.01
N GLU A 91 -11.48 12.15 3.12
CA GLU A 91 -12.12 12.40 1.83
C GLU A 91 -13.22 11.37 1.57
N GLN A 92 -14.28 11.84 0.92
CA GLN A 92 -15.34 11.01 0.40
C GLN A 92 -15.18 10.89 -1.11
N ILE A 93 -15.15 9.65 -1.60
CA ILE A 93 -14.85 9.29 -2.97
C ILE A 93 -16.00 8.43 -3.48
N ASP A 94 -16.63 8.85 -4.58
CA ASP A 94 -17.49 7.95 -5.36
C ASP A 94 -16.57 6.99 -6.12
N LEU A 95 -16.59 5.70 -5.75
CA LEU A 95 -15.70 4.70 -6.34
C LEU A 95 -15.98 4.51 -7.82
N CYS A 96 -17.24 4.56 -8.23
CA CYS A 96 -17.61 4.34 -9.62
C CYS A 96 -17.21 5.52 -10.51
N ALA A 97 -17.40 6.74 -10.03
CA ALA A 97 -16.90 7.93 -10.71
C ALA A 97 -15.37 7.93 -10.79
N SER A 98 -14.68 7.59 -9.68
CA SER A 98 -13.23 7.53 -9.62
C SER A 98 -12.64 6.48 -10.57
N MET A 99 -13.27 5.31 -10.70
CA MET A 99 -12.88 4.28 -11.68
C MET A 99 -13.01 4.79 -13.11
N GLU A 100 -14.09 5.49 -13.45
CA GLU A 100 -14.27 6.08 -14.79
C GLU A 100 -13.21 7.16 -15.06
N ASP A 101 -12.94 8.03 -14.08
CA ASP A 101 -11.93 9.07 -14.17
C ASP A 101 -10.51 8.50 -14.30
N SER A 102 -10.23 7.35 -13.67
CA SER A 102 -8.94 6.67 -13.74
C SER A 102 -8.54 6.28 -15.17
N LYS A 103 -9.52 6.03 -16.06
CA LYS A 103 -9.25 5.73 -17.48
C LYS A 103 -8.50 6.86 -18.19
N ASN A 104 -8.66 8.09 -17.69
CA ASN A 104 -8.02 9.29 -18.21
C ASN A 104 -6.82 9.75 -17.34
N ASN A 105 -6.56 9.09 -16.20
CA ASN A 105 -5.47 9.42 -15.28
C ASN A 105 -4.62 8.19 -14.95
N LYS A 106 -3.44 8.11 -15.57
CA LYS A 106 -2.48 7.00 -15.40
C LYS A 106 -2.10 6.74 -13.95
N ASP A 107 -1.92 7.78 -13.15
CA ASP A 107 -1.50 7.64 -11.75
C ASP A 107 -2.62 6.99 -10.92
N ALA A 108 -3.87 7.39 -11.16
CA ALA A 108 -5.02 6.78 -10.51
C ALA A 108 -5.22 5.33 -10.96
N ALA A 109 -5.08 5.04 -12.26
CA ALA A 109 -5.19 3.69 -12.81
C ALA A 109 -4.13 2.73 -12.26
N GLU A 110 -2.89 3.21 -12.09
CA GLU A 110 -1.79 2.42 -11.52
C GLU A 110 -2.07 2.05 -10.05
N ILE A 111 -2.53 3.01 -9.24
CA ILE A 111 -2.88 2.76 -7.83
C ILE A 111 -4.06 1.81 -7.72
N MET A 112 -5.12 2.01 -8.53
CA MET A 112 -6.28 1.11 -8.54
C MET A 112 -5.89 -0.32 -8.90
N THR A 113 -5.05 -0.47 -9.93
CA THR A 113 -4.54 -1.79 -10.35
C THR A 113 -3.72 -2.45 -9.24
N MET A 114 -2.84 -1.70 -8.58
CA MET A 114 -1.99 -2.20 -7.50
C MET A 114 -2.79 -2.79 -6.34
N PHE A 115 -3.91 -2.15 -5.97
CA PHE A 115 -4.78 -2.64 -4.91
C PHE A 115 -5.85 -3.63 -5.40
N GLY A 116 -5.82 -4.02 -6.67
CA GLY A 116 -6.79 -4.95 -7.25
C GLY A 116 -8.20 -4.37 -7.28
N VAL A 117 -8.32 -3.05 -7.44
CA VAL A 117 -9.61 -2.39 -7.61
C VAL A 117 -10.07 -2.57 -9.06
N PRO A 118 -11.32 -3.00 -9.32
CA PRO A 118 -11.87 -3.10 -10.66
C PRO A 118 -11.83 -1.78 -11.43
N ASP A 119 -11.83 -1.84 -12.76
CA ASP A 119 -11.73 -0.69 -13.66
C ASP A 119 -13.09 -0.09 -14.09
N HIS A 120 -14.21 -0.71 -13.67
CA HIS A 120 -15.56 -0.22 -13.95
C HIS A 120 -16.59 -0.72 -12.94
N CYS A 121 -17.68 0.04 -12.83
CA CYS A 121 -18.93 -0.40 -12.22
C CYS A 121 -19.94 -0.82 -13.32
N PRO A 122 -20.88 -1.74 -13.04
CA PRO A 122 -21.05 -2.49 -11.79
C PRO A 122 -19.94 -3.54 -11.59
N VAL A 123 -19.57 -3.77 -10.34
CA VAL A 123 -18.56 -4.76 -9.95
C VAL A 123 -19.26 -6.09 -9.68
N GLU A 124 -18.82 -7.14 -10.36
CA GLU A 124 -19.31 -8.50 -10.12
C GLU A 124 -18.65 -9.15 -8.90
N ALA A 125 -19.27 -10.20 -8.36
CA ALA A 125 -18.66 -10.97 -7.29
C ALA A 125 -17.38 -11.65 -7.80
N THR A 126 -16.24 -11.28 -7.23
CA THR A 126 -14.94 -11.76 -7.70
C THR A 126 -13.90 -11.80 -6.57
N GLU A 127 -12.86 -12.59 -6.79
CA GLU A 127 -11.67 -12.67 -5.96
C GLU A 127 -10.48 -12.21 -6.80
N ILE A 128 -9.93 -11.07 -6.45
CA ILE A 128 -8.82 -10.43 -7.14
C ILE A 128 -7.56 -10.76 -6.35
N LYS A 129 -6.59 -11.34 -7.05
CA LYS A 129 -5.28 -11.67 -6.49
C LYS A 129 -4.22 -10.84 -7.19
N THR A 130 -3.48 -10.09 -6.39
CA THR A 130 -2.23 -9.50 -6.83
C THR A 130 -1.09 -10.36 -6.30
N ASP A 131 -0.04 -10.49 -7.11
CA ASP A 131 1.19 -11.17 -6.74
C ASP A 131 2.36 -10.19 -6.84
N GLU A 132 3.51 -10.65 -6.37
CA GLU A 132 4.73 -9.84 -6.33
C GLU A 132 5.26 -9.45 -7.73
N SER A 133 4.63 -9.91 -8.82
CA SER A 133 4.99 -9.49 -10.19
C SER A 133 4.44 -8.11 -10.56
N GLN A 134 3.43 -7.62 -9.83
CA GLN A 134 2.90 -6.28 -10.01
C GLN A 134 3.74 -5.31 -9.17
N GLU A 135 4.78 -4.77 -9.80
CA GLU A 135 5.67 -3.78 -9.18
C GLU A 135 5.24 -2.35 -9.54
N TYR A 136 5.16 -1.48 -8.53
CA TYR A 136 4.87 -0.06 -8.72
C TYR A 136 6.09 0.80 -8.40
N SER A 137 6.56 1.62 -9.34
CA SER A 137 7.71 2.49 -9.09
C SER A 137 7.31 3.76 -8.31
N LEU A 138 7.95 3.99 -7.17
CA LEU A 138 7.88 5.22 -6.40
C LEU A 138 8.96 6.24 -6.79
N GLU A 139 9.71 6.03 -7.87
CA GLU A 139 10.80 6.93 -8.28
C GLU A 139 10.33 8.38 -8.42
N LYS A 140 9.11 8.61 -8.96
CA LYS A 140 8.54 9.97 -9.05
C LYS A 140 8.25 10.63 -7.70
N TYR A 141 8.06 9.83 -6.64
CA TYR A 141 7.82 10.29 -5.28
C TYR A 141 9.04 10.19 -4.37
N LYS A 142 10.18 9.70 -4.87
CA LYS A 142 11.40 9.43 -4.10
C LYS A 142 11.85 10.61 -3.24
N GLN A 143 11.81 11.82 -3.81
CA GLN A 143 12.16 13.05 -3.10
C GLN A 143 11.20 13.40 -1.97
N HIS A 144 9.99 12.85 -1.96
CA HIS A 144 8.92 13.15 -1.01
C HIS A 144 8.65 11.99 -0.04
N LEU A 145 9.37 10.87 -0.14
CA LEU A 145 9.14 9.68 0.71
C LEU A 145 9.30 9.97 2.21
N PHE A 146 10.15 10.93 2.58
CA PHE A 146 10.28 11.39 3.97
C PHE A 146 8.95 11.92 4.56
N LEU A 147 8.02 12.38 3.72
CA LEU A 147 6.69 12.80 4.18
C LEU A 147 5.82 11.61 4.62
N ALA A 148 6.12 10.40 4.15
CA ALA A 148 5.44 9.17 4.56
C ALA A 148 6.08 8.53 5.80
N GLU A 149 7.22 9.02 6.30
CA GLU A 149 7.90 8.45 7.46
C GLU A 149 7.04 8.56 8.73
N GLY A 150 6.81 7.43 9.40
CA GLY A 150 6.04 7.32 10.63
C GLY A 150 4.93 6.27 10.55
N LYS A 151 4.10 6.20 11.59
CA LYS A 151 2.98 5.26 11.61
C LYS A 151 1.81 5.84 10.81
N ILE A 152 1.47 5.18 9.71
CA ILE A 152 0.31 5.51 8.89
C ILE A 152 -0.80 4.50 9.16
N GLN A 153 -2.00 5.00 9.43
CA GLN A 153 -3.22 4.22 9.51
C GLN A 153 -4.17 4.69 8.42
N VAL A 154 -4.73 3.75 7.67
CA VAL A 154 -5.70 4.02 6.60
C VAL A 154 -7.00 3.30 6.95
N ASP A 155 -8.04 4.08 7.22
CA ASP A 155 -9.38 3.59 7.49
C ASP A 155 -10.26 3.81 6.24
N CYS A 156 -10.70 2.73 5.63
CA CYS A 156 -11.58 2.75 4.46
C CYS A 156 -12.98 2.29 4.84
N LYS A 157 -13.96 3.19 4.80
CA LYS A 157 -15.37 2.87 5.00
C LYS A 157 -16.10 2.90 3.67
N VAL A 158 -16.56 1.73 3.21
CA VAL A 158 -17.33 1.61 1.96
C VAL A 158 -18.82 1.47 2.28
N VAL A 159 -19.63 2.33 1.68
CA VAL A 159 -21.09 2.27 1.67
C VAL A 159 -21.52 1.91 0.26
N HIS A 160 -22.35 0.88 0.11
CA HIS A 160 -22.71 0.33 -1.20
C HIS A 160 -24.23 0.12 -1.31
N ASP A 161 -24.72 -0.08 -2.54
CA ASP A 161 -26.15 -0.23 -2.85
C ASP A 161 -26.79 -1.50 -2.27
N ASN A 162 -26.00 -2.57 -2.06
CA ASN A 162 -26.49 -3.78 -1.37
C ASN A 162 -26.79 -3.56 0.14
N TYR A 163 -26.72 -2.32 0.65
CA TYR A 163 -27.21 -1.98 1.97
C TYR A 163 -28.75 -2.03 2.00
N GLN A 164 -29.33 -3.22 2.15
CA GLN A 164 -30.68 -3.34 2.65
C GLN A 164 -30.66 -3.18 4.17
N ARG A 165 -31.33 -2.14 4.67
CA ARG A 165 -31.76 -2.04 6.06
C ARG A 165 -32.65 -3.27 6.34
N SER A 166 -32.08 -4.31 6.93
CA SER A 166 -32.83 -5.35 7.64
C SER A 166 -32.79 -5.06 9.13
#